data_AF-A0A928FKJ2-F1
#
_entry.id   AF-A0A928FKJ2-F1
#
_cell.length_a   1.000
_cell.length_b   1.000
_cell.length_c   1.000
_cell.angle_alpha   90.00
_cell.angle_beta   90.00
_cell.angle_gamma   90.00
#
_symmetry.space_group_name_H-M   'P 1'
#
loop_
_entity.id
_entity.type
_entity.pdbx_description
1 polymer ?
#
loop_
_entity_poly.entity_id
_entity_poly.type
_entity_poly.pdbx_seq_one_letter_code
_entity_poly.pdbx_strand_id
1 'polypeptide(L)' 'MAGVNLFKRKKKYTGADGKEKVATNFYVKCGEEGELIAVDIHYFPNPKLNDRDPGFLGRKAVLEAFATTLPDEEVNDENK' A
#
# COMPACT_ATOMS: atom_id res chain seq x y z
N MET A 1 -1.91 7.25 -24.53
CA MET A 1 -1.40 6.10 -23.75
C MET A 1 -1.97 6.21 -22.35
N ALA A 2 -2.65 5.18 -21.84
CA ALA A 2 -3.12 5.22 -20.45
C ALA A 2 -1.88 5.14 -19.52
N GLY A 3 -1.63 6.19 -18.76
CA GLY A 3 -0.55 6.22 -17.77
C GLY A 3 -0.91 5.37 -16.55
N VAL A 4 0.10 4.73 -15.95
CA VAL A 4 -0.05 4.01 -14.67
C VAL A 4 0.44 4.92 -13.55
N ASN A 5 -0.45 5.27 -12.63
CA ASN A 5 -0.12 6.08 -11.47
C ASN A 5 -0.06 5.18 -10.22
N LEU A 6 1.06 5.25 -9.51
CA LEU A 6 1.28 4.57 -8.22
C LEU A 6 1.41 5.64 -7.14
N PHE A 7 0.59 5.55 -6.09
CA PHE A 7 0.54 6.55 -5.03
C PHE A 7 0.18 5.92 -3.68
N LYS A 8 0.27 6.73 -2.61
CA LYS A 8 -0.05 6.31 -1.25
C LYS A 8 -1.22 7.10 -0.65
N ARG A 9 -1.99 6.48 0.24
CA ARG A 9 -3.03 7.10 1.07
C ARG A 9 -2.74 6.86 2.53
N LYS A 10 -2.83 7.90 3.36
CA LYS A 10 -2.73 7.80 4.82
C LYS A 10 -4.13 7.62 5.40
N LYS A 11 -4.36 6.55 6.15
CA LYS A 11 -5.62 6.28 6.84
C LYS A 11 -5.39 6.26 8.34
N LYS A 12 -6.16 7.06 9.07
CA LYS A 12 -6.19 6.99 10.54
C LYS A 12 -7.02 5.78 10.97
N TYR A 13 -6.55 5.05 11.97
CA TYR A 13 -7.28 3.96 12.60
C TYR A 13 -6.97 3.90 14.10
N THR A 14 -7.89 3.37 14.88
CA THR A 14 -7.68 3.16 16.32
C THR A 14 -7.03 1.80 16.52
N GLY A 15 -5.85 1.77 17.15
CA GLY A 15 -5.18 0.52 17.51
C GLY A 15 -5.87 -0.20 18.66
N ALA A 16 -5.52 -1.47 18.89
CA ALA A 16 -6.04 -2.26 20.01
C ALA A 16 -5.73 -1.65 21.40
N ASP A 17 -4.74 -0.76 21.46
CA ASP A 17 -4.33 0.05 22.61
C ASP A 17 -5.17 1.34 22.79
N GLY A 18 -6.21 1.54 21.98
CA GLY A 18 -7.08 2.73 22.01
C GLY A 18 -6.44 4.01 21.44
N LYS A 19 -5.20 3.93 20.94
CA LYS A 19 -4.48 5.08 20.37
C LYS A 19 -4.75 5.23 18.89
N GLU A 20 -4.88 6.47 18.42
CA GLU A 20 -4.88 6.77 16.98
C GLU A 20 -3.53 6.43 16.36
N LYS A 21 -3.57 5.67 15.28
CA LYS A 21 -2.42 5.27 14.46
C LYS A 21 -2.69 5.64 13.01
N VAL A 22 -1.62 5.88 12.26
CA VAL A 22 -1.68 6.17 10.82
C VAL A 22 -1.16 4.97 10.06
N ALA A 23 -2.00 4.38 9.21
CA ALA A 23 -1.61 3.40 8.22
C ALA A 23 -1.29 4.10 6.90
N THR A 24 -0.27 3.62 6.18
CA THR A 24 0.03 4.04 4.82
C THR A 24 -0.33 2.89 3.88
N ASN A 25 -1.32 3.12 3.02
CA ASN A 25 -1.78 2.17 2.03
C ASN A 25 -1.34 2.60 0.64
N PHE A 26 -1.15 1.65 -0.27
CA PHE A 26 -0.62 1.90 -1.61
C PHE A 26 -1.63 1.49 -2.66
N TYR A 27 -1.72 2.26 -3.75
CA TYR A 27 -2.69 2.04 -4.80
C TYR A 27 -2.10 2.29 -6.19
N VAL A 28 -2.55 1.49 -7.14
CA VAL A 28 -2.28 1.66 -8.58
C VAL A 28 -3.57 2.06 -9.29
N LYS A 29 -3.48 3.02 -10.20
CA LYS A 29 -4.59 3.45 -11.07
C LYS A 29 -4.11 3.59 -12.51
N CYS A 30 -4.84 3.02 -13.46
CA CYS A 30 -4.55 3.12 -14.89
C CYS A 30 -5.45 4.16 -15.57
N GLY A 31 -4.94 5.37 -15.83
CA GLY A 31 -5.73 6.47 -16.40
C GLY A 31 -6.68 7.14 -15.39
N GLU A 32 -7.39 8.18 -15.83
CA GLU A 32 -8.25 8.99 -14.96
C GLU A 32 -9.54 8.27 -14.54
N GLU A 33 -10.09 7.41 -15.40
CA GLU A 33 -11.30 6.61 -15.15
C GLU A 33 -10.98 5.15 -14.79
N GLY A 34 -9.70 4.82 -14.58
CA GLY A 34 -9.27 3.46 -14.25
C GLY A 34 -9.67 3.02 -12.85
N GLU A 35 -9.84 1.71 -12.69
CA GLU A 35 -10.03 1.09 -11.39
C GLU A 35 -8.85 1.35 -10.46
N LEU A 36 -9.17 1.63 -9.20
CA LEU A 36 -8.21 1.80 -8.13
C LEU A 36 -7.90 0.43 -7.51
N ILE A 37 -6.67 -0.04 -7.68
CA ILE A 37 -6.25 -1.36 -7.19
C ILE A 37 -5.34 -1.16 -5.97
N ALA A 38 -5.69 -1.79 -4.85
CA ALA A 38 -4.86 -1.79 -3.64
C ALA A 38 -3.63 -2.70 -3.82
N VAL A 39 -2.49 -2.27 -3.28
CA VAL A 39 -1.25 -3.05 -3.28
C VAL A 39 -0.95 -3.52 -1.85
N ASP A 40 -1.02 -4.82 -1.66
CA ASP A 40 -0.74 -5.48 -0.38
C ASP A 40 0.40 -6.50 -0.47
N ILE A 41 1.10 -6.69 0.64
CA ILE A 41 2.12 -7.74 0.74
C ILE A 41 1.41 -9.06 0.98
N HIS A 42 1.56 -9.98 0.04
CA HIS A 42 1.13 -11.36 0.26
C HIS A 42 2.24 -12.18 0.94
N TYR A 43 1.84 -13.07 1.83
CA TYR A 43 2.70 -14.07 2.45
C TYR A 43 2.54 -15.40 1.69
N PHE A 44 3.63 -15.93 1.16
CA PHE A 44 3.67 -17.16 0.39
C PHE A 44 4.29 -18.27 1.24
N PRO A 45 3.47 -19.11 1.91
CA PRO A 45 3.99 -20.18 2.74
C PRO A 45 4.79 -21.18 1.89
N ASN A 46 5.98 -21.55 2.36
CA ASN A 46 6.81 -22.56 1.72
C ASN A 46 6.85 -23.83 2.57
N PRO A 47 6.21 -24.94 2.12
CA PRO A 47 6.19 -26.19 2.88
C PRO A 47 7.58 -26.77 3.16
N LYS A 48 8.58 -26.46 2.32
CA LYS A 48 9.97 -26.90 2.51
C LYS A 48 10.72 -26.11 3.59
N LEU A 49 10.14 -25.03 4.10
CA LEU A 49 10.73 -24.15 5.11
C LEU A 49 9.82 -23.99 6.33
N ASN A 50 9.07 -25.04 6.72
CA ASN A 50 8.10 -24.97 7.82
C ASN A 50 7.09 -23.82 7.64
N ASP A 51 6.57 -23.68 6.42
CA ASP A 51 5.65 -22.61 6.00
C ASP A 51 6.21 -21.19 6.16
N ARG A 52 7.54 -21.04 6.33
CA ARG A 52 8.21 -19.74 6.37
C ARG A 52 8.37 -19.16 4.98
N ASP A 53 8.10 -17.86 4.87
CA ASP A 53 8.36 -17.08 3.65
C ASP A 53 9.62 -16.22 3.83
N PRO A 54 10.79 -16.65 3.34
CA PRO A 54 12.03 -15.87 3.47
C PRO A 54 11.99 -14.56 2.67
N GLY A 55 11.13 -14.44 1.66
CA GLY A 55 11.00 -13.25 0.83
C GLY A 55 10.07 -12.18 1.40
N PHE A 56 9.27 -12.52 2.41
CA PHE A 56 8.27 -11.61 2.99
C PHE A 56 8.90 -10.32 3.52
N LEU A 57 10.02 -10.42 4.25
CA LEU A 57 10.74 -9.25 4.77
C LEU A 57 11.28 -8.36 3.66
N GLY A 58 11.74 -8.95 2.54
CA GLY A 58 12.19 -8.20 1.38
C GLY A 58 11.06 -7.41 0.72
N ARG A 59 9.89 -8.04 0.51
CA ARG A 59 8.71 -7.35 -0.04
C ARG A 59 8.20 -6.24 0.89
N LYS A 60 8.26 -6.48 2.21
CA LYS A 60 7.94 -5.46 3.21
C LYS A 60 8.87 -4.24 3.13
N ALA A 61 10.18 -4.48 3.05
CA ALA A 61 11.17 -3.40 2.93
C ALA A 61 10.95 -2.55 1.67
N VAL A 62 10.56 -3.16 0.55
CA VAL A 62 10.23 -2.43 -0.69
C VAL A 62 9.02 -1.51 -0.49
N LEU A 63 7.95 -2.00 0.13
CA LEU A 63 6.75 -1.18 0.40
C LEU A 63 7.01 -0.07 1.43
N GLU A 64 7.88 -0.30 2.41
CA GLU A 64 8.34 0.75 3.33
C GLU A 64 9.14 1.84 2.58
N ALA A 65 10.00 1.46 1.63
CA ALA A 65 10.70 2.42 0.77
C ALA A 65 9.74 3.20 -0.16
N PHE A 66 8.65 2.57 -0.61
CA PHE A 66 7.60 3.27 -1.35
C PHE A 66 6.89 4.31 -0.49
N ALA A 67 6.73 4.07 0.82
CA ALA A 67 6.09 5.02 1.74
C ALA A 67 6.83 6.37 1.76
N THR A 68 8.15 6.36 1.57
CA THR A 68 8.98 7.59 1.58
C THR A 68 9.03 8.26 0.21
N THR A 69 8.93 7.48 -0.87
CA THR A 69 9.22 7.96 -2.24
C THR A 69 7.98 8.35 -3.03
N LEU A 70 6.87 7.61 -2.86
CA LEU A 70 5.67 7.82 -3.67
C LEU A 70 4.92 9.09 -3.25
N PRO A 71 4.23 9.75 -4.20
CA PRO A 71 3.36 10.87 -3.88
C PRO A 71 2.19 10.40 -3.01
N ASP A 72 1.75 11.27 -2.10
CA ASP A 72 0.42 11.15 -1.52
C ASP A 72 -0.60 11.35 -2.66
N GLU A 73 -1.75 10.68 -2.60
CA GLU A 73 -2.82 10.96 -3.57
C GLU A 73 -3.24 12.42 -3.45
N GLU A 74 -3.23 13.14 -4.57
CA GLU A 74 -3.86 14.45 -4.66
C GLU A 74 -5.37 14.25 -4.47
N VAL A 75 -5.85 14.56 -3.27
CA VAL A 75 -7.28 14.70 -3.01
C VAL A 75 -7.72 15.91 -3.82
N ASN A 76 -8.26 15.68 -5.01
CA ASN A 76 -8.90 16.74 -5.77
C ASN A 76 -10.09 17.21 -4.94
N ASP A 77 -9.95 18.37 -4.30
CA ASP A 77 -10.87 18.99 -3.33
C ASP A 77 -12.12 19.56 -4.06
N GLU A 78 -12.70 18.78 -4.99
CA GLU A 78 -13.88 19.14 -5.80
C GLU A 78 -15.19 18.58 -5.24
N ASN A 79 -15.16 17.84 -4.13
CA ASN A 79 -16.36 17.45 -3.38
C ASN A 79 -16.37 18.15 -2.01
N LYS A 80 -16.67 19.44 -2.02
CA LYS A 80 -17.00 20.23 -0.82
C LYS A 80 -18.46 20.63 -0.85
#